data_AF-B9K7F4-F1
#
_entry.id   AF-B9K7F4-F1
#
_cell.length_a   1.000
_cell.length_b   1.000
_cell.length_c   1.000
_cell.angle_alpha   90.00
_cell.angle_beta   90.00
_cell.angle_gamma   90.00
#
_symmetry.space_group_name_H-M   'P 1'
#
loop_
_entity.id
_entity.type
_entity.pdbx_description
1 polymer ?
#
loop_
_entity_poly.entity_id
_entity_poly.type
_entity_poly.pdbx_seq_one_letter_code
_entity_poly.pdbx_strand_id
1 'polypeptide(L)'
;MPILAKSNGISLREHVEDVLKVLNNFSIEPDLKEFLRKAVFYHDLGKVSYEFQKKVGGNVPEDGIPEVPHSFLSIAFVPENTLEEMGEDLSKVFLSAILYHHWRETYLDYLFGSKQGNVREAFKRLLEVGNNLIRMIKEEMKDFLEYDVELNRSLCEYLSQNSILDSGLILPPHLISLLPSIVLKELNLKDDVYRCYILTLGTLMRADRFASCAEGVGKKDLLERADIEFKEDTFEVIESDLKRRYEKVWQSDVVKEIRGKNVVLVAPTGAGKTEFALMWSKGKTVFTLPLQSATNMMYERVKKYFGEENVGLLHSDAAIHLFLTSLYRKDFEDREGEILEIAEQSRFFSYPFVVATGDQVFPATLKYPGYEMIYSVMANSFLGDR
;
A
#
# COMPACT_ATOMS: atom_id res chain seq x y z
N MET A 1 18.99 -3.62 -23.85
CA MET A 1 17.60 -4.10 -23.94
C MET A 1 16.91 -3.70 -22.65
N PRO A 2 15.63 -3.32 -22.66
CA PRO A 2 14.97 -2.86 -21.45
C PRO A 2 14.90 -4.00 -20.42
N ILE A 3 15.10 -3.66 -19.15
CA ILE A 3 14.81 -4.57 -18.05
C ILE A 3 13.30 -4.54 -17.84
N LEU A 4 12.63 -5.69 -17.87
CA LEU A 4 11.17 -5.74 -17.72
C LEU A 4 10.76 -5.86 -16.24
N ALA A 5 9.74 -5.11 -15.83
CA ALA A 5 9.09 -5.30 -14.53
C ALA A 5 7.98 -6.34 -14.59
N LYS A 6 7.32 -6.48 -15.75
CA LYS A 6 6.10 -7.26 -15.95
C LYS A 6 6.11 -7.95 -17.33
N SER A 7 5.33 -9.00 -17.48
CA SER A 7 5.24 -9.80 -18.73
C SER A 7 4.46 -9.10 -19.86
N ASN A 8 3.71 -8.04 -19.57
CA ASN A 8 3.01 -7.22 -20.57
C ASN A 8 3.95 -6.19 -21.25
N GLY A 9 5.25 -6.24 -20.98
CA GLY A 9 6.26 -5.38 -21.62
C GLY A 9 6.61 -4.10 -20.87
N ILE A 10 6.02 -3.86 -19.70
CA ILE A 10 6.33 -2.70 -18.85
C ILE A 10 7.77 -2.80 -18.37
N SER A 11 8.54 -1.73 -18.58
CA SER A 11 9.94 -1.67 -18.16
C SER A 11 10.07 -1.44 -16.66
N LEU A 12 11.24 -1.77 -16.10
CA LEU A 12 11.55 -1.51 -14.70
C LEU A 12 11.47 -0.02 -14.38
N ARG A 13 12.04 0.83 -15.24
CA ARG A 13 11.94 2.27 -15.10
C ARG A 13 10.48 2.75 -15.13
N GLU A 14 9.71 2.31 -16.11
CA GLU A 14 8.31 2.70 -16.27
C GLU A 14 7.49 2.34 -15.02
N HIS A 15 7.69 1.14 -14.47
CA HIS A 15 7.02 0.72 -13.25
C HIS A 15 7.39 1.59 -12.04
N VAL A 16 8.68 1.85 -11.82
CA VAL A 16 9.14 2.71 -10.71
C VAL A 16 8.57 4.13 -10.84
N GLU A 17 8.53 4.70 -12.06
CA GLU A 17 7.90 6.00 -12.32
C GLU A 17 6.40 5.98 -11.99
N ASP A 18 5.69 4.91 -12.36
CA ASP A 18 4.25 4.77 -12.10
C ASP A 18 3.95 4.60 -10.59
N VAL A 19 4.78 3.85 -9.84
CA VAL A 19 4.68 3.75 -8.37
C VAL A 19 4.98 5.10 -7.71
N LEU A 20 5.97 5.87 -8.19
CA LEU A 20 6.28 7.20 -7.67
C LEU A 20 5.15 8.21 -7.95
N LYS A 21 4.49 8.13 -9.12
CA LYS A 21 3.28 8.93 -9.39
C LYS A 21 2.18 8.64 -8.38
N VAL A 22 1.92 7.37 -8.11
CA VAL A 22 0.95 6.94 -7.10
C VAL A 22 1.32 7.49 -5.71
N LEU A 23 2.57 7.31 -5.29
CA LEU A 23 3.07 7.81 -4.01
C LEU A 23 2.95 9.34 -3.90
N ASN A 24 3.14 10.07 -5.00
CA ASN A 24 2.99 11.52 -5.03
C ASN A 24 1.56 11.99 -4.76
N ASN A 25 0.56 11.19 -5.13
CA ASN A 25 -0.86 11.48 -4.85
C ASN A 25 -1.28 11.12 -3.43
N PHE A 26 -0.50 10.29 -2.72
CA PHE A 26 -0.83 9.93 -1.35
C PHE A 26 -0.65 11.12 -0.39
N SER A 27 -1.66 11.31 0.47
CA SER A 27 -1.65 12.28 1.57
C SER A 27 -0.93 11.69 2.78
N ILE A 28 0.40 11.75 2.74
CA ILE A 28 1.31 11.24 3.80
C ILE A 28 2.29 12.33 4.25
N GLU A 29 2.83 12.18 5.46
CA GLU A 29 3.78 13.13 6.03
C GLU A 29 5.04 13.30 5.15
N PRO A 30 5.58 14.53 4.99
CA PRO A 30 6.70 14.80 4.09
C PRO A 30 7.93 13.91 4.31
N ASP A 31 8.32 13.71 5.58
CA ASP A 31 9.51 12.92 5.93
C ASP A 31 9.33 11.44 5.55
N LEU A 32 8.14 10.89 5.80
CA LEU A 32 7.79 9.52 5.39
C LEU A 32 7.72 9.40 3.86
N LYS A 33 7.24 10.44 3.17
CA LYS A 33 7.18 10.48 1.70
C LYS A 33 8.56 10.42 1.08
N GLU A 34 9.52 11.21 1.58
CA GLU A 34 10.90 11.18 1.09
C GLU A 34 11.57 9.82 1.36
N PHE A 35 11.34 9.24 2.54
CA PHE A 35 11.80 7.90 2.88
C PHE A 35 11.23 6.83 1.93
N LEU A 36 9.93 6.92 1.60
CA LEU A 36 9.26 6.03 0.66
C LEU A 36 9.70 6.22 -0.79
N ARG A 37 10.02 7.44 -1.24
CA ARG A 37 10.56 7.69 -2.59
C ARG A 37 11.84 6.89 -2.82
N LYS A 38 12.76 6.94 -1.84
CA LYS A 38 13.96 6.09 -1.84
C LYS A 38 13.58 4.61 -1.88
N ALA A 39 12.66 4.16 -1.02
CA ALA A 39 12.28 2.74 -0.96
C ALA A 39 11.68 2.24 -2.28
N VAL A 40 10.82 3.05 -2.92
CA VAL A 40 10.24 2.76 -4.25
C VAL A 40 11.31 2.69 -5.33
N PHE A 41 12.35 3.51 -5.29
CA PHE A 41 13.43 3.41 -6.27
C PHE A 41 14.15 2.05 -6.18
N TYR A 42 14.42 1.56 -4.97
CA TYR A 42 15.17 0.31 -4.78
C TYR A 42 14.31 -0.97 -4.79
N HIS A 43 13.01 -0.91 -4.48
CA HIS A 43 12.20 -2.11 -4.15
C HIS A 43 12.28 -3.25 -5.19
N ASP A 44 12.41 -2.89 -6.46
CA ASP A 44 12.32 -3.80 -7.59
C ASP A 44 13.62 -3.96 -8.39
N LEU A 45 14.74 -3.37 -7.94
CA LEU A 45 15.99 -3.46 -8.69
C LEU A 45 16.48 -4.91 -8.88
N GLY A 46 16.12 -5.82 -7.97
CA GLY A 46 16.37 -7.26 -8.10
C GLY A 46 15.71 -7.93 -9.30
N LYS A 47 14.75 -7.27 -9.96
CA LYS A 47 14.12 -7.76 -11.20
C LYS A 47 15.11 -7.84 -12.36
N VAL A 48 16.28 -7.18 -12.28
CA VAL A 48 17.37 -7.32 -13.26
C VAL A 48 17.90 -8.75 -13.41
N SER A 49 17.72 -9.60 -12.40
CA SER A 49 18.22 -10.98 -12.39
C SER A 49 17.68 -11.82 -13.55
N TYR A 50 18.52 -12.71 -14.05
CA TYR A 50 18.21 -13.59 -15.18
C TYR A 50 16.96 -14.44 -14.94
N GLU A 51 16.85 -15.08 -13.77
CA GLU A 51 15.70 -15.93 -13.42
C GLU A 51 14.38 -15.14 -13.35
N PHE A 52 14.42 -13.86 -12.96
CA PHE A 52 13.24 -13.00 -13.02
C PHE A 52 12.92 -12.63 -14.47
N GLN A 53 13.90 -12.12 -15.21
CA GLN A 53 13.72 -11.68 -16.60
C GLN A 53 13.19 -12.81 -17.50
N LYS A 54 13.71 -14.02 -17.35
CA LYS A 54 13.24 -15.21 -18.07
C LYS A 54 11.74 -15.47 -17.87
N LYS A 55 11.20 -15.23 -16.67
CA LYS A 55 9.77 -15.42 -16.36
C LYS A 55 8.88 -14.35 -16.99
N VAL A 56 9.38 -13.12 -17.08
CA VAL A 56 8.64 -11.98 -17.66
C VAL A 56 8.92 -11.80 -19.16
N GLY A 57 9.68 -12.70 -19.79
CA GLY A 57 10.02 -12.62 -21.22
C GLY A 57 11.11 -11.61 -21.56
N GLY A 58 11.84 -11.12 -20.56
CA GLY A 58 13.01 -10.28 -20.72
C GLY A 58 14.23 -11.06 -21.22
N ASN A 59 15.18 -10.34 -21.81
CA ASN A 59 16.40 -10.93 -22.37
C ASN A 59 17.62 -10.25 -21.77
N VAL A 60 18.16 -10.87 -20.72
CA VAL A 60 19.39 -10.45 -20.04
C VAL A 60 20.40 -11.60 -20.05
N PRO A 61 21.72 -11.31 -19.94
CA PRO A 61 22.72 -12.35 -19.81
C PRO A 61 22.48 -13.23 -18.58
N GLU A 62 22.84 -14.50 -18.67
CA GLU A 62 22.78 -15.42 -17.52
C GLU A 62 23.78 -14.99 -16.45
N ASP A 63 23.30 -14.83 -15.22
CA ASP A 63 24.09 -14.37 -14.07
C ASP A 63 24.46 -15.53 -13.12
N GLY A 64 23.79 -16.67 -13.23
CA GLY A 64 23.97 -17.83 -12.35
C GLY A 64 23.41 -17.64 -10.94
N ILE A 65 22.62 -16.57 -10.71
CA ILE A 65 21.94 -16.36 -9.43
C ILE A 65 20.77 -17.37 -9.34
N PRO A 66 20.67 -18.16 -8.27
CA PRO A 66 19.57 -19.11 -8.12
C PRO A 66 18.22 -18.40 -7.96
N GLU A 67 17.14 -19.14 -8.19
CA GLU A 67 15.79 -18.59 -8.07
C GLU A 67 15.45 -18.20 -6.62
N VAL A 68 15.43 -16.89 -6.38
CA VAL A 68 15.00 -16.24 -5.15
C VAL A 68 14.01 -15.11 -5.46
N PRO A 69 13.19 -14.65 -4.51
CA PRO A 69 12.35 -13.47 -4.71
C PRO A 69 13.21 -12.25 -5.07
N HIS A 70 12.81 -11.48 -6.08
CA HIS A 70 13.58 -10.31 -6.52
C HIS A 70 13.81 -9.29 -5.39
N SER A 71 12.84 -9.13 -4.49
CA SER A 71 12.96 -8.23 -3.33
C SER A 71 14.13 -8.58 -2.40
N PHE A 72 14.54 -9.84 -2.35
CA PHE A 72 15.73 -10.27 -1.59
C PHE A 72 17.00 -9.78 -2.27
N LEU A 73 17.03 -9.71 -3.60
CA LEU A 73 18.17 -9.19 -4.35
C LEU A 73 18.18 -7.65 -4.34
N SER A 74 17.00 -7.02 -4.33
CA SER A 74 16.85 -5.56 -4.35
C SER A 74 17.63 -4.85 -3.24
N ILE A 75 17.63 -5.41 -2.02
CA ILE A 75 18.36 -4.83 -0.88
C ILE A 75 19.88 -4.78 -1.10
N ALA A 76 20.44 -5.63 -1.96
CA ALA A 76 21.86 -5.66 -2.27
C ALA A 76 22.34 -4.42 -3.04
N PHE A 77 21.40 -3.71 -3.69
CA PHE A 77 21.71 -2.56 -4.54
C PHE A 77 21.57 -1.21 -3.82
N VAL A 78 21.31 -1.24 -2.50
CA VAL A 78 21.26 -0.04 -1.66
C VAL A 78 22.66 0.30 -1.15
N PRO A 79 23.24 1.46 -1.52
CA PRO A 79 24.59 1.85 -1.09
C PRO A 79 24.76 1.88 0.44
N GLU A 80 25.95 1.53 0.93
CA GLU A 80 26.25 1.49 2.38
C GLU A 80 26.11 2.88 3.03
N ASN A 81 26.63 3.92 2.40
CA ASN A 81 26.50 5.31 2.85
C ASN A 81 25.03 5.76 2.98
N THR A 82 24.15 5.29 2.10
CA THR A 82 22.71 5.60 2.17
C THR A 82 22.10 5.04 3.46
N LEU A 83 22.53 3.85 3.89
CA LEU A 83 22.07 3.24 5.13
C LEU A 83 22.69 3.90 6.37
N GLU A 84 23.97 4.26 6.30
CA GLU A 84 24.68 4.98 7.37
C GLU A 84 24.03 6.35 7.66
N GLU A 85 23.68 7.10 6.61
CA GLU A 85 22.99 8.39 6.72
C GLU A 85 21.60 8.28 7.36
N MET A 86 20.88 7.17 7.14
CA MET A 86 19.57 6.92 7.76
C MET A 86 19.68 6.57 9.26
N GLY A 87 20.82 6.04 9.69
CA GLY A 87 21.00 5.49 11.03
C GLY A 87 20.45 4.06 11.19
N GLU A 88 20.83 3.41 12.28
CA GLU A 88 20.61 1.97 12.48
C GLU A 88 19.12 1.56 12.48
N ASP A 89 18.27 2.27 13.24
CA ASP A 89 16.85 1.91 13.36
C ASP A 89 16.12 2.07 12.00
N LEU A 90 16.33 3.19 11.30
CA LEU A 90 15.64 3.46 10.03
C LEU A 90 16.19 2.65 8.86
N SER A 91 17.49 2.35 8.81
CA SER A 91 18.06 1.48 7.78
C SER A 91 17.49 0.06 7.85
N LYS A 92 17.26 -0.49 9.06
CA LYS A 92 16.55 -1.76 9.23
C LYS A 92 15.12 -1.70 8.71
N VAL A 93 14.38 -0.63 9.05
CA VAL A 93 13.02 -0.39 8.52
C VAL A 93 13.03 -0.33 6.99
N PHE A 94 13.97 0.40 6.42
CA PHE A 94 14.12 0.62 4.98
C PHE A 94 14.35 -0.68 4.22
N LEU A 95 15.39 -1.44 4.61
CA LEU A 95 15.73 -2.71 4.00
C LEU A 95 14.62 -3.75 4.19
N SER A 96 13.99 -3.80 5.36
CA SER A 96 12.84 -4.68 5.60
C SER A 96 11.62 -4.31 4.76
N ALA A 97 11.34 -3.03 4.55
CA ALA A 97 10.25 -2.60 3.68
C ALA A 97 10.50 -3.03 2.23
N ILE A 98 11.72 -2.83 1.72
CA ILE A 98 12.16 -3.31 0.40
C ILE A 98 12.09 -4.82 0.29
N LEU A 99 12.54 -5.57 1.29
CA LEU A 99 12.57 -7.03 1.19
C LEU A 99 11.16 -7.66 1.27
N TYR A 100 10.26 -7.06 2.04
CA TYR A 100 8.93 -7.61 2.33
C TYR A 100 7.75 -6.93 1.61
N HIS A 101 7.98 -5.97 0.70
CA HIS A 101 6.92 -5.29 -0.05
C HIS A 101 6.02 -6.26 -0.85
N HIS A 102 6.49 -7.49 -1.12
CA HIS A 102 5.69 -8.58 -1.64
C HIS A 102 5.70 -9.77 -0.70
N TRP A 103 4.70 -9.88 0.18
CA TRP A 103 4.58 -11.10 0.99
C TRP A 103 3.98 -12.28 0.21
N ARG A 104 4.60 -13.45 0.32
CA ARG A 104 4.07 -14.75 -0.14
C ARG A 104 4.36 -15.82 0.91
N GLU A 105 3.50 -16.82 1.04
CA GLU A 105 3.72 -17.94 1.98
C GLU A 105 5.06 -18.64 1.75
N THR A 106 5.53 -18.69 0.50
CA THR A 106 6.82 -19.27 0.14
C THR A 106 8.02 -18.55 0.77
N TYR A 107 7.87 -17.31 1.25
CA TYR A 107 8.94 -16.59 1.94
C TYR A 107 9.36 -17.31 3.21
N LEU A 108 8.46 -18.04 3.86
CA LEU A 108 8.79 -18.85 5.04
C LEU A 108 9.87 -19.89 4.74
N ASP A 109 9.88 -20.49 3.54
CA ASP A 109 10.89 -21.47 3.15
C ASP A 109 12.26 -20.82 2.87
N TYR A 110 12.27 -19.57 2.38
CA TYR A 110 13.50 -18.78 2.21
C TYR A 110 14.05 -18.22 3.53
N LEU A 111 13.17 -17.92 4.50
CA LEU A 111 13.54 -17.38 5.80
C LEU A 111 13.90 -18.46 6.83
N PHE A 112 13.12 -19.54 6.91
CA PHE A 112 13.21 -20.57 7.96
C PHE A 112 13.45 -21.98 7.42
N GLY A 113 13.34 -22.18 6.11
CA GLY A 113 13.25 -23.51 5.52
C GLY A 113 14.47 -23.92 4.69
N SER A 114 14.21 -24.81 3.75
CA SER A 114 15.22 -25.46 2.91
C SER A 114 15.87 -24.51 1.90
N LYS A 115 15.21 -23.40 1.56
CA LYS A 115 15.68 -22.45 0.54
C LYS A 115 16.61 -21.36 1.08
N GLN A 116 16.95 -21.37 2.37
CA GLN A 116 17.97 -20.45 2.92
C GLN A 116 19.31 -20.58 2.17
N GLY A 117 19.68 -21.79 1.73
CA GLY A 117 20.88 -22.03 0.93
C GLY A 117 20.87 -21.29 -0.41
N ASN A 118 19.71 -21.17 -1.05
CA ASN A 118 19.56 -20.41 -2.30
C ASN A 118 19.78 -18.91 -2.07
N VAL A 119 19.30 -18.37 -0.93
CA VAL A 119 19.54 -16.97 -0.57
C VAL A 119 21.03 -16.71 -0.39
N ARG A 120 21.72 -17.57 0.39
CA ARG A 120 23.17 -17.46 0.61
C ARG A 120 23.96 -17.52 -0.70
N GLU A 121 23.64 -18.48 -1.55
CA GLU A 121 24.30 -18.62 -2.85
C GLU A 121 23.98 -17.43 -3.77
N ALA A 122 22.77 -16.87 -3.72
CA ALA A 122 22.43 -15.66 -4.47
C ALA A 122 23.28 -14.46 -4.07
N PHE A 123 23.44 -14.19 -2.76
CA PHE A 123 24.29 -13.10 -2.27
C PHE A 123 25.78 -13.33 -2.54
N LYS A 124 26.23 -14.58 -2.46
CA LYS A 124 27.59 -14.95 -2.89
C LYS A 124 27.80 -14.64 -4.38
N ARG A 125 26.85 -15.02 -5.23
CA ARG A 125 26.94 -14.79 -6.67
C ARG A 125 26.86 -13.31 -7.02
N LEU A 126 26.06 -12.52 -6.29
CA LEU A 126 26.01 -11.06 -6.42
C LEU A 126 27.38 -10.39 -6.21
N LEU A 127 28.26 -10.92 -5.35
CA LEU A 127 29.62 -10.39 -5.20
C LEU A 127 30.46 -10.54 -6.47
N GLU A 128 30.17 -11.56 -7.28
CA GLU A 128 30.89 -11.88 -8.52
C GLU A 128 30.31 -11.16 -9.74
N VAL A 129 28.97 -11.09 -9.85
CA VAL A 129 28.27 -10.57 -11.05
C VAL A 129 27.60 -9.21 -10.83
N GLY A 130 27.52 -8.71 -9.60
CA GLY A 130 26.74 -7.53 -9.23
C GLY A 130 27.12 -6.25 -9.97
N ASN A 131 28.40 -6.07 -10.31
CA ASN A 131 28.86 -4.91 -11.10
C ASN A 131 28.20 -4.86 -12.50
N ASN A 132 27.98 -6.02 -13.13
CA ASN A 132 27.30 -6.09 -14.43
C ASN A 132 25.82 -5.74 -14.29
N LEU A 133 25.16 -6.25 -13.23
CA LEU A 133 23.77 -5.95 -12.93
C LEU A 133 23.56 -4.46 -12.63
N ILE A 134 24.46 -3.85 -11.85
CA ILE A 134 24.44 -2.42 -11.57
C ILE A 134 24.58 -1.61 -12.84
N ARG A 135 25.48 -2.00 -13.75
CA ARG A 135 25.60 -1.33 -15.05
C ARG A 135 24.29 -1.39 -15.82
N MET A 136 23.63 -2.55 -15.86
CA MET A 136 22.33 -2.69 -16.53
C MET A 136 21.24 -1.84 -15.86
N ILE A 137 21.19 -1.81 -14.52
CA ILE A 137 20.26 -0.96 -13.77
C ILE A 137 20.53 0.52 -14.09
N LYS A 138 21.78 0.97 -14.05
CA LYS A 138 22.17 2.35 -14.37
C LYS A 138 21.87 2.71 -15.82
N GLU A 139 21.97 1.76 -16.75
CA GLU A 139 21.59 1.96 -18.16
C GLU A 139 20.05 2.07 -18.33
N GLU A 140 19.26 1.21 -17.66
CA GLU A 140 17.79 1.27 -17.65
C GLU A 140 17.26 2.56 -17.01
N MET A 141 17.90 3.00 -15.92
CA MET A 141 17.52 4.16 -15.12
C MET A 141 18.24 5.45 -15.53
N LYS A 142 18.96 5.50 -16.66
CA LYS A 142 19.91 6.57 -16.98
C LYS A 142 19.34 8.00 -16.96
N ASP A 143 18.10 8.18 -17.41
CA ASP A 143 17.42 9.49 -17.40
C ASP A 143 16.51 9.70 -16.17
N PHE A 144 16.57 8.77 -15.22
CA PHE A 144 15.73 8.69 -14.02
C PHE A 144 16.54 8.30 -12.77
N LEU A 145 17.86 8.51 -12.79
CA LEU A 145 18.72 8.14 -11.68
C LEU A 145 18.61 9.20 -10.58
N GLU A 146 17.61 9.06 -9.72
CA GLU A 146 17.39 9.97 -8.59
C GLU A 146 18.35 9.66 -7.42
N TYR A 147 18.76 8.40 -7.29
CA TYR A 147 19.63 7.91 -6.22
C TYR A 147 20.76 7.04 -6.78
N ASP A 148 21.89 6.98 -6.08
CA ASP A 148 23.01 6.13 -6.50
C ASP A 148 22.69 4.65 -6.32
N VAL A 149 23.27 3.82 -7.17
CA VAL A 149 23.10 2.37 -7.16
C VAL A 149 24.46 1.74 -7.07
N GLU A 150 24.72 1.06 -5.97
CA GLU A 150 25.98 0.38 -5.69
C GLU A 150 25.72 -0.99 -5.09
N LEU A 151 26.70 -1.88 -5.20
CA LEU A 151 26.61 -3.18 -4.54
C LEU A 151 26.99 -2.99 -3.08
N ASN A 152 26.06 -3.25 -2.17
CA ASN A 152 26.34 -3.32 -0.75
C ASN A 152 27.16 -4.58 -0.45
N ARG A 153 28.49 -4.48 -0.55
CA ARG A 153 29.39 -5.62 -0.43
C ARG A 153 29.34 -6.20 0.97
N SER A 154 29.31 -5.35 2.00
CA SER A 154 29.24 -5.79 3.40
C SER A 154 27.97 -6.61 3.66
N LEU A 155 26.82 -6.15 3.18
CA LEU A 155 25.55 -6.89 3.29
C LEU A 155 25.58 -8.20 2.50
N CYS A 156 26.13 -8.19 1.28
CA CYS A 156 26.24 -9.39 0.45
C CYS A 156 27.18 -10.44 1.07
N GLU A 157 28.35 -10.02 1.59
CA GLU A 157 29.28 -10.89 2.29
C GLU A 157 28.61 -11.51 3.53
N TYR A 158 27.92 -10.69 4.32
CA TYR A 158 27.19 -11.16 5.49
C TYR A 158 26.11 -12.19 5.12
N LEU A 159 25.22 -11.86 4.17
CA LEU A 159 24.09 -12.72 3.78
C LEU A 159 24.52 -13.93 2.94
N SER A 160 25.75 -13.95 2.40
CA SER A 160 26.32 -15.14 1.78
C SER A 160 26.68 -16.24 2.78
N GLN A 161 26.85 -15.88 4.06
CA GLN A 161 27.27 -16.79 5.12
C GLN A 161 26.18 -17.02 6.16
N ASN A 162 25.33 -16.02 6.40
CA ASN A 162 24.31 -16.01 7.44
C ASN A 162 22.90 -16.07 6.84
N SER A 163 21.88 -16.30 7.67
CA SER A 163 20.50 -16.16 7.22
C SER A 163 20.02 -14.70 7.31
N ILE A 164 18.95 -14.36 6.60
CA ILE A 164 18.30 -13.05 6.74
C ILE A 164 17.82 -12.83 8.18
N LEU A 165 17.43 -13.88 8.91
CA LEU A 165 16.99 -13.76 10.30
C LEU A 165 18.12 -13.29 11.20
N ASP A 166 19.34 -13.80 10.96
CA ASP A 166 20.52 -13.46 11.77
C ASP A 166 20.98 -12.02 11.54
N SER A 167 20.63 -11.42 10.40
CA SER A 167 21.05 -10.06 10.01
C SER A 167 20.48 -8.94 10.87
N GLY A 168 19.49 -9.25 11.73
CA GLY A 168 18.81 -8.23 12.55
C GLY A 168 17.84 -7.36 11.75
N LEU A 169 17.54 -7.70 10.50
CA LEU A 169 16.45 -7.10 9.74
C LEU A 169 15.11 -7.40 10.41
N ILE A 170 14.20 -6.41 10.38
CA ILE A 170 12.89 -6.50 10.99
C ILE A 170 12.04 -7.50 10.21
N LEU A 171 11.52 -8.53 10.89
CA LEU A 171 10.62 -9.50 10.27
C LEU A 171 9.30 -8.87 9.84
N PRO A 172 8.57 -9.51 8.91
CA PRO A 172 7.23 -9.09 8.55
C PRO A 172 6.36 -8.92 9.80
N PRO A 173 5.59 -7.82 9.92
CA PRO A 173 4.88 -7.50 11.15
C PRO A 173 3.90 -8.57 11.64
N HIS A 174 3.29 -9.31 10.71
CA HIS A 174 2.39 -10.42 11.01
C HIS A 174 3.12 -11.65 11.60
N LEU A 175 4.41 -11.84 11.28
CA LEU A 175 5.25 -12.84 11.95
C LEU A 175 5.72 -12.36 13.32
N ILE A 176 6.03 -11.06 13.45
CA ILE A 176 6.41 -10.46 14.73
C ILE A 176 5.32 -10.70 15.77
N SER A 177 4.03 -10.55 15.41
CA SER A 177 2.93 -10.83 16.34
C SER A 177 2.84 -12.27 16.84
N LEU A 178 3.51 -13.22 16.19
CA LEU A 178 3.56 -14.62 16.60
C LEU A 178 4.77 -14.94 17.49
N LEU A 179 5.71 -14.00 17.63
CA LEU A 179 6.90 -14.21 18.44
C LEU A 179 6.61 -14.08 19.94
N PRO A 180 7.28 -14.89 20.79
CA PRO A 180 7.21 -14.72 22.24
C PRO A 180 7.63 -13.30 22.65
N SER A 181 6.99 -12.76 23.69
CA SER A 181 7.24 -11.40 24.19
C SER A 181 8.68 -11.12 24.63
N ILE A 182 9.45 -12.16 24.92
CA ILE A 182 10.89 -12.04 25.23
C ILE A 182 11.71 -11.70 23.98
N VAL A 183 11.38 -12.31 22.83
CA VAL A 183 12.01 -12.04 21.53
C VAL A 183 11.61 -10.65 21.03
N LEU A 184 10.37 -10.24 21.26
CA LEU A 184 9.92 -8.87 20.95
C LEU A 184 10.70 -7.80 21.70
N LYS A 185 11.05 -8.06 22.97
CA LYS A 185 11.91 -7.16 23.75
C LYS A 185 13.35 -7.15 23.24
N GLU A 186 13.88 -8.29 22.79
CA GLU A 186 15.22 -8.40 22.22
C GLU A 186 15.34 -7.73 20.84
N LEU A 187 14.28 -7.77 20.02
CA LEU A 187 14.21 -7.02 18.76
C LEU A 187 14.26 -5.50 18.98
N ASN A 188 14.13 -5.03 20.23
CA ASN A 188 14.30 -3.65 20.67
C ASN A 188 13.54 -2.62 19.83
N LEU A 189 12.42 -3.03 19.22
CA LEU A 189 11.60 -2.18 18.38
C LEU A 189 10.89 -1.18 19.28
N LYS A 190 11.39 0.06 19.30
CA LYS A 190 10.66 1.20 19.87
C LYS A 190 9.31 1.30 19.14
N ASP A 191 8.25 1.67 19.88
CA ASP A 191 6.90 1.80 19.31
C ASP A 191 6.89 2.70 18.05
N ASP A 192 7.69 3.76 18.04
CA ASP A 192 7.82 4.67 16.90
C ASP A 192 8.50 4.01 15.68
N VAL A 193 9.52 3.17 15.89
CA VAL A 193 10.21 2.44 14.81
C VAL A 193 9.27 1.39 14.22
N TYR A 194 8.55 0.66 15.07
CA TYR A 194 7.56 -0.31 14.60
C TYR A 194 6.41 0.37 13.84
N ARG A 195 5.92 1.51 14.34
CA ARG A 195 4.94 2.33 13.63
C ARG A 195 5.47 2.78 12.27
N CYS A 196 6.68 3.33 12.22
CA CYS A 196 7.33 3.72 10.97
C CYS A 196 7.43 2.55 9.99
N TYR A 197 7.77 1.35 10.49
CA TYR A 197 7.82 0.14 9.67
C TYR A 197 6.46 -0.26 9.08
N ILE A 198 5.40 -0.30 9.89
CA ILE A 198 4.04 -0.59 9.41
C ILE A 198 3.62 0.39 8.33
N LEU A 199 3.81 1.69 8.58
CA LEU A 199 3.40 2.75 7.67
C LEU A 199 4.22 2.70 6.37
N THR A 200 5.53 2.48 6.45
CA THR A 200 6.40 2.37 5.28
C THR A 200 6.01 1.16 4.44
N LEU A 201 6.01 -0.04 5.04
CA LEU A 201 5.72 -1.27 4.34
C LEU A 201 4.30 -1.25 3.75
N GLY A 202 3.30 -0.86 4.54
CA GLY A 202 1.92 -0.77 4.11
C GLY A 202 1.70 0.24 2.98
N THR A 203 2.36 1.40 3.02
CA THR A 203 2.25 2.42 1.97
C THR A 203 2.95 1.99 0.69
N LEU A 204 4.16 1.41 0.80
CA LEU A 204 4.89 0.86 -0.34
C LEU A 204 4.08 -0.25 -1.03
N MET A 205 3.53 -1.19 -0.25
CA MET A 205 2.66 -2.26 -0.76
C MET A 205 1.42 -1.71 -1.46
N ARG A 206 0.77 -0.70 -0.88
CA ARG A 206 -0.42 -0.07 -1.47
C ARG A 206 -0.06 0.60 -2.80
N ALA A 207 1.03 1.36 -2.85
CA ALA A 207 1.47 2.08 -4.03
C ALA A 207 1.86 1.13 -5.18
N ASP A 208 2.69 0.13 -4.90
CA ASP A 208 3.13 -0.87 -5.86
C ASP A 208 1.95 -1.68 -6.43
N ARG A 209 1.05 -2.16 -5.57
CA ARG A 209 -0.13 -2.92 -6.01
C ARG A 209 -1.11 -2.07 -6.81
N PHE A 210 -1.28 -0.79 -6.44
CA PHE A 210 -2.14 0.11 -7.20
C PHE A 210 -1.56 0.39 -8.60
N ALA A 211 -0.27 0.71 -8.69
CA ALA A 211 0.40 0.92 -9.98
C ALA A 211 0.30 -0.34 -10.84
N SER A 212 0.60 -1.52 -10.27
CA SER A 212 0.46 -2.82 -10.93
C SER A 212 -0.96 -3.09 -11.45
N CYS A 213 -1.98 -2.64 -10.73
CA CYS A 213 -3.38 -2.77 -11.14
C CYS A 213 -3.67 -1.89 -12.36
N ALA A 214 -3.32 -0.60 -12.29
CA ALA A 214 -3.49 0.36 -13.38
C ALA A 214 -2.76 -0.08 -14.67
N GLU A 215 -1.55 -0.60 -14.51
CA GLU A 215 -0.74 -1.22 -15.55
C GLU A 215 -1.40 -2.45 -16.19
N GLY A 216 -1.99 -3.33 -15.37
CA GLY A 216 -2.67 -4.54 -15.83
C GLY A 216 -3.93 -4.26 -16.64
N VAL A 217 -4.67 -3.20 -16.26
CA VAL A 217 -5.86 -2.72 -16.99
C VAL A 217 -5.48 -1.86 -18.21
N GLY A 218 -4.23 -1.37 -18.27
CA GLY A 218 -3.74 -0.50 -19.35
C GLY A 218 -4.26 0.95 -19.25
N LYS A 219 -4.68 1.39 -18.07
CA LYS A 219 -5.26 2.71 -17.81
C LYS A 219 -4.38 3.54 -16.89
N LYS A 220 -3.41 4.26 -17.49
CA LYS A 220 -2.42 5.07 -16.74
C LYS A 220 -3.03 6.29 -16.05
N ASP A 221 -4.18 6.77 -16.52
CA ASP A 221 -4.97 7.83 -15.88
C ASP A 221 -5.44 7.45 -14.47
N LEU A 222 -5.56 6.14 -14.17
CA LEU A 222 -5.87 5.68 -12.82
C LEU A 222 -4.77 6.04 -11.81
N LEU A 223 -3.52 6.18 -12.23
CA LEU A 223 -2.39 6.53 -11.34
C LEU A 223 -2.60 7.88 -10.63
N GLU A 224 -3.27 8.82 -11.31
CA GLU A 224 -3.63 10.13 -10.75
C GLU A 224 -4.76 10.04 -9.72
N ARG A 225 -5.55 8.97 -9.78
CA ARG A 225 -6.71 8.71 -8.91
C ARG A 225 -6.37 7.77 -7.75
N ALA A 226 -5.10 7.61 -7.42
CA ALA A 226 -4.67 6.66 -6.39
C ALA A 226 -5.09 7.05 -4.96
N ASP A 227 -5.23 8.35 -4.69
CA ASP A 227 -5.80 8.88 -3.45
C ASP A 227 -6.49 10.22 -3.75
N ILE A 228 -7.79 10.16 -4.01
CA ILE A 228 -8.59 11.31 -4.44
C ILE A 228 -8.84 12.20 -3.21
N GLU A 229 -8.43 13.48 -3.31
CA GLU A 229 -8.68 14.47 -2.28
C GLU A 229 -10.08 15.07 -2.43
N PHE A 230 -10.85 15.10 -1.33
CA PHE A 230 -12.10 15.84 -1.28
C PHE A 230 -11.83 17.27 -0.81
N LYS A 231 -12.08 18.25 -1.69
CA LYS A 231 -11.68 19.66 -1.48
C LYS A 231 -12.61 20.46 -0.58
N GLU A 232 -13.85 20.01 -0.41
CA GLU A 232 -14.85 20.70 0.40
C GLU A 232 -14.83 20.18 1.84
N ASP A 233 -15.30 20.99 2.78
CA ASP A 233 -15.42 20.57 4.16
C ASP A 233 -16.68 19.70 4.36
N THR A 234 -16.50 18.48 4.89
CA THR A 234 -17.59 17.52 5.09
C THR A 234 -18.69 18.05 6.00
N PHE A 235 -18.35 18.88 6.99
CA PHE A 235 -19.33 19.48 7.87
C PHE A 235 -20.17 20.51 7.11
N GLU A 236 -19.56 21.38 6.31
CA GLU A 236 -20.28 22.43 5.57
C GLU A 236 -21.25 21.86 4.53
N VAL A 237 -20.83 20.82 3.80
CA VAL A 237 -21.66 20.13 2.79
C VAL A 237 -22.91 19.54 3.44
N ILE A 238 -22.73 18.77 4.52
CA ILE A 238 -23.84 18.10 5.21
C ILE A 238 -24.72 19.10 5.95
N GLU A 239 -24.14 20.10 6.62
CA GLU A 239 -24.91 21.12 7.33
C GLU A 239 -25.80 21.92 6.37
N SER A 240 -25.25 22.31 5.21
CA SER A 240 -25.99 23.04 4.18
C SER A 240 -27.17 22.24 3.64
N ASP A 241 -27.00 20.95 3.39
CA ASP A 241 -28.09 20.09 2.93
C ASP A 241 -29.14 19.85 4.02
N LEU A 242 -28.74 19.67 5.28
CA LEU A 242 -29.68 19.48 6.39
C LEU A 242 -30.50 20.73 6.69
N LYS A 243 -29.89 21.93 6.65
CA LYS A 243 -30.60 23.20 6.87
C LYS A 243 -31.66 23.48 5.79
N ARG A 244 -31.54 22.89 4.59
CA ARG A 244 -32.59 22.98 3.55
C ARG A 244 -33.83 22.14 3.88
N ARG A 245 -33.68 21.10 4.70
CA ARG A 245 -34.73 20.12 5.01
C ARG A 245 -35.31 20.28 6.41
N TYR A 246 -34.54 20.83 7.34
CA TYR A 246 -34.88 20.91 8.76
C TYR A 246 -34.57 22.29 9.32
N GLU A 247 -35.47 22.79 10.17
CA GLU A 247 -35.31 24.08 10.86
C GLU A 247 -34.18 24.04 11.92
N LYS A 248 -33.99 22.90 12.58
CA LYS A 248 -32.95 22.70 13.59
C LYS A 248 -32.08 21.49 13.26
N VAL A 249 -30.76 21.71 13.25
CA VAL A 249 -29.75 20.68 12.99
C VAL A 249 -28.88 20.51 14.23
N TRP A 250 -29.34 19.65 15.15
CA TRP A 250 -28.67 19.42 16.43
C TRP A 250 -27.25 18.87 16.27
N GLN A 251 -26.99 18.14 15.18
CA GLN A 251 -25.68 17.57 14.87
C GLN A 251 -24.61 18.68 14.80
N SER A 252 -24.96 19.81 14.18
CA SER A 252 -24.07 20.95 13.99
C SER A 252 -23.66 21.60 15.31
N ASP A 253 -24.56 21.61 16.29
CA ASP A 253 -24.34 22.22 17.61
C ASP A 253 -23.32 21.41 18.43
N VAL A 254 -23.30 20.09 18.23
CA VAL A 254 -22.48 19.16 19.03
C VAL A 254 -21.14 18.87 18.35
N VAL A 255 -21.13 18.67 17.03
CA VAL A 255 -19.99 18.05 16.34
C VAL A 255 -18.77 18.99 16.23
N LYS A 256 -18.98 20.31 16.17
CA LYS A 256 -17.93 21.31 15.88
C LYS A 256 -16.68 21.17 16.76
N GLU A 257 -16.85 20.96 18.05
CA GLU A 257 -15.74 20.91 19.02
C GLU A 257 -15.08 19.52 19.13
N ILE A 258 -15.70 18.49 18.56
CA ILE A 258 -15.28 17.09 18.68
C ILE A 258 -14.90 16.45 17.33
N ARG A 259 -14.92 17.21 16.23
CA ARG A 259 -14.50 16.72 14.90
C ARG A 259 -13.11 16.11 14.98
N GLY A 260 -13.00 14.88 14.46
CA GLY A 260 -11.77 14.10 14.40
C GLY A 260 -11.23 13.57 15.74
N LYS A 261 -11.96 13.72 16.85
CA LYS A 261 -11.64 13.06 18.13
C LYS A 261 -12.28 11.67 18.20
N ASN A 262 -11.81 10.82 19.10
CA ASN A 262 -12.48 9.54 19.39
C ASN A 262 -13.84 9.82 20.07
N VAL A 263 -14.94 9.39 19.45
CA VAL A 263 -16.32 9.67 19.92
C VAL A 263 -17.15 8.40 19.93
N VAL A 264 -17.87 8.16 21.03
CA VAL A 264 -18.95 7.17 21.11
C VAL A 264 -20.27 7.92 21.19
N LEU A 265 -21.05 7.89 20.10
CA LEU A 265 -22.35 8.54 20.04
C LEU A 265 -23.48 7.55 20.36
N VAL A 266 -24.21 7.82 21.44
CA VAL A 266 -25.41 7.05 21.81
C VAL A 266 -26.66 7.89 21.52
N ALA A 267 -27.47 7.45 20.56
CA ALA A 267 -28.71 8.11 20.17
C ALA A 267 -29.73 7.11 19.60
N PRO A 268 -31.04 7.37 19.69
CA PRO A 268 -32.06 6.46 19.16
C PRO A 268 -31.99 6.31 17.64
N THR A 269 -32.60 5.25 17.11
CA THR A 269 -32.73 5.06 15.65
C THR A 269 -33.53 6.21 15.05
N GLY A 270 -33.11 6.69 13.88
CA GLY A 270 -33.73 7.85 13.24
C GLY A 270 -33.21 9.22 13.73
N ALA A 271 -32.39 9.28 14.79
CA ALA A 271 -31.87 10.57 15.31
C ALA A 271 -30.91 11.32 14.36
N GLY A 272 -30.49 10.72 13.24
CA GLY A 272 -29.51 11.32 12.33
C GLY A 272 -28.05 11.05 12.69
N LYS A 273 -27.77 9.88 13.29
CA LYS A 273 -26.40 9.43 13.64
C LYS A 273 -25.45 9.40 12.45
N THR A 274 -25.97 9.06 11.26
CA THR A 274 -25.18 8.99 10.04
C THR A 274 -24.64 10.36 9.65
N GLU A 275 -25.50 11.37 9.58
CA GLU A 275 -25.07 12.74 9.27
C GLU A 275 -24.10 13.29 10.31
N PHE A 276 -24.34 13.01 11.60
CA PHE A 276 -23.39 13.37 12.64
C PHE A 276 -22.01 12.77 12.37
N ALA A 277 -21.94 11.48 12.02
CA ALA A 277 -20.67 10.82 11.74
C ALA A 277 -19.98 11.36 10.48
N LEU A 278 -20.74 11.72 9.43
CA LEU A 278 -20.20 12.37 8.23
C LEU A 278 -19.66 13.78 8.53
N MET A 279 -20.35 14.55 9.38
CA MET A 279 -19.88 15.88 9.82
C MET A 279 -18.68 15.79 10.78
N TRP A 280 -18.51 14.68 11.48
CA TRP A 280 -17.44 14.47 12.46
C TRP A 280 -16.07 14.31 11.79
N SER A 281 -16.00 13.70 10.61
CA SER A 281 -14.73 13.50 9.91
C SER A 281 -14.17 14.82 9.35
N LYS A 282 -12.87 14.87 9.10
CA LYS A 282 -12.15 16.05 8.54
C LYS A 282 -11.40 15.74 7.24
N GLY A 283 -11.66 14.61 6.62
CA GLY A 283 -10.92 14.15 5.47
C GLY A 283 -11.34 12.75 5.07
N LYS A 284 -10.39 11.94 4.59
CA LYS A 284 -10.65 10.57 4.17
C LYS A 284 -11.43 9.81 5.24
N THR A 285 -12.58 9.28 4.87
CA THR A 285 -13.49 8.62 5.81
C THR A 285 -13.84 7.22 5.31
N VAL A 286 -13.62 6.23 6.17
CA VAL A 286 -14.08 4.86 5.96
C VAL A 286 -15.29 4.63 6.86
N PHE A 287 -16.42 4.26 6.25
CA PHE A 287 -17.66 3.94 6.96
C PHE A 287 -17.92 2.45 6.92
N THR A 288 -17.86 1.79 8.06
CA THR A 288 -18.16 0.36 8.18
C THR A 288 -19.59 0.13 8.64
N LEU A 289 -20.25 -0.86 8.03
CA LEU A 289 -21.56 -1.36 8.44
C LEU A 289 -21.54 -2.90 8.50
N PRO A 290 -22.38 -3.53 9.34
CA PRO A 290 -22.35 -4.98 9.52
C PRO A 290 -22.94 -5.78 8.35
N LEU A 291 -23.80 -5.16 7.52
CA LEU A 291 -24.54 -5.85 6.47
C LEU A 291 -24.30 -5.19 5.12
N GLN A 292 -24.07 -5.98 4.07
CA GLN A 292 -23.90 -5.49 2.70
C GLN A 292 -25.08 -4.63 2.24
N SER A 293 -26.32 -5.01 2.58
CA SER A 293 -27.51 -4.22 2.23
C SER A 293 -27.50 -2.83 2.89
N ALA A 294 -27.01 -2.73 4.13
CA ALA A 294 -26.84 -1.46 4.82
C ALA A 294 -25.69 -0.64 4.21
N THR A 295 -24.59 -1.29 3.84
CA THR A 295 -23.47 -0.69 3.09
C THR A 295 -23.95 -0.10 1.76
N ASN A 296 -24.76 -0.82 0.98
CA ASN A 296 -25.33 -0.34 -0.28
C ASN A 296 -26.25 0.88 -0.09
N MET A 297 -27.12 0.85 0.93
CA MET A 297 -27.97 2.00 1.26
C MET A 297 -27.15 3.22 1.70
N MET A 298 -26.09 2.99 2.48
CA MET A 298 -25.20 4.05 2.93
C MET A 298 -24.38 4.62 1.77
N TYR A 299 -23.91 3.78 0.84
CA TYR A 299 -23.23 4.19 -0.38
C TYR A 299 -24.07 5.17 -1.22
N GLU A 300 -25.31 4.81 -1.53
CA GLU A 300 -26.23 5.70 -2.27
C GLU A 300 -26.53 6.99 -1.50
N ARG A 301 -26.50 6.96 -0.17
CA ARG A 301 -26.70 8.16 0.67
C ARG A 301 -25.49 9.07 0.65
N VAL A 302 -24.28 8.53 0.81
CA VAL A 302 -23.01 9.29 0.79
C VAL A 302 -22.77 9.87 -0.60
N LYS A 303 -23.07 9.10 -1.66
CA LYS A 303 -23.03 9.56 -3.06
C LYS A 303 -23.91 10.77 -3.34
N LYS A 304 -25.09 10.87 -2.69
CA LYS A 304 -25.96 12.07 -2.81
C LYS A 304 -25.35 13.32 -2.21
N TYR A 305 -24.50 13.19 -1.19
CA TYR A 305 -23.85 14.32 -0.54
C TYR A 305 -22.57 14.74 -1.25
N PHE A 306 -21.76 13.78 -1.70
CA PHE A 306 -20.39 14.05 -2.14
C PHE A 306 -20.12 13.72 -3.61
N GLY A 307 -21.08 13.21 -4.37
CA GLY A 307 -20.88 12.83 -5.77
C GLY A 307 -20.46 11.36 -5.95
N GLU A 308 -20.52 10.87 -7.19
CA GLU A 308 -20.15 9.48 -7.54
C GLU A 308 -18.63 9.28 -7.52
N GLU A 309 -17.92 10.30 -7.98
CA GLU A 309 -16.47 10.34 -8.16
C GLU A 309 -15.69 10.35 -6.84
N ASN A 310 -16.36 10.60 -5.71
CA ASN A 310 -15.75 10.74 -4.39
C ASN A 310 -16.06 9.56 -3.45
N VAL A 311 -16.87 8.58 -3.89
CA VAL A 311 -17.39 7.54 -3.01
C VAL A 311 -17.11 6.15 -3.58
N GLY A 312 -16.42 5.32 -2.78
CA GLY A 312 -16.17 3.92 -3.06
C GLY A 312 -17.09 2.99 -2.28
N LEU A 313 -17.34 1.80 -2.84
CA LEU A 313 -18.11 0.71 -2.22
C LEU A 313 -17.21 -0.52 -2.07
N LEU A 314 -17.09 -1.04 -0.85
CA LEU A 314 -16.17 -2.14 -0.56
C LEU A 314 -16.86 -3.28 0.22
N HIS A 315 -17.19 -4.35 -0.49
CA HIS A 315 -17.57 -5.65 0.06
C HIS A 315 -17.41 -6.73 -1.02
N SER A 316 -17.54 -8.01 -0.66
CA SER A 316 -17.32 -9.15 -1.58
C SER A 316 -18.11 -9.04 -2.89
N ASP A 317 -19.36 -8.58 -2.79
CA ASP A 317 -20.30 -8.51 -3.92
C ASP A 317 -20.44 -7.08 -4.51
N ALA A 318 -19.53 -6.16 -4.19
CA ALA A 318 -19.65 -4.75 -4.58
C ALA A 318 -19.70 -4.57 -6.11
N ALA A 319 -18.81 -5.24 -6.85
CA ALA A 319 -18.80 -5.19 -8.30
C ALA A 319 -20.12 -5.70 -8.91
N ILE A 320 -20.67 -6.80 -8.38
CA ILE A 320 -21.95 -7.37 -8.83
C ILE A 320 -23.09 -6.39 -8.54
N HIS A 321 -23.13 -5.81 -7.35
CA HIS A 321 -24.15 -4.84 -6.97
C HIS A 321 -24.12 -3.59 -7.88
N LEU A 322 -22.94 -3.04 -8.15
CA LEU A 322 -22.76 -1.90 -9.05
C LEU A 322 -23.21 -2.23 -10.48
N PHE A 323 -22.88 -3.42 -10.97
CA PHE A 323 -23.29 -3.94 -12.27
C PHE A 323 -24.82 -4.10 -12.39
N LEU A 324 -25.47 -4.71 -11.40
CA LEU A 324 -26.93 -4.84 -11.41
C LEU A 324 -27.60 -3.46 -11.37
N THR A 325 -27.07 -2.54 -10.59
CA THR A 325 -27.63 -1.18 -10.47
C THR A 325 -27.52 -0.40 -11.78
N SER A 326 -26.42 -0.53 -12.54
CA SER A 326 -26.26 0.12 -13.84
C SER A 326 -27.24 -0.43 -14.89
N LEU A 327 -27.48 -1.74 -14.90
CA LEU A 327 -28.49 -2.40 -15.75
C LEU A 327 -29.89 -1.82 -15.51
N TYR A 328 -30.29 -1.66 -14.24
CA TYR A 328 -31.60 -1.09 -13.91
C TYR A 328 -31.75 0.37 -14.34
N ARG A 329 -30.66 1.14 -14.37
CA ARG A 329 -30.66 2.56 -14.79
C ARG A 329 -30.66 2.75 -16.32
N LYS A 330 -30.52 1.69 -17.11
CA LYS A 330 -30.43 1.70 -18.60
C LYS A 330 -29.24 2.49 -19.15
N ASP A 331 -28.16 2.61 -18.38
CA ASP A 331 -26.90 3.28 -18.78
C ASP A 331 -25.80 2.25 -19.13
N PHE A 332 -26.17 1.09 -19.70
CA PHE A 332 -25.34 -0.11 -19.67
C PHE A 332 -24.14 -0.11 -20.62
N GLU A 333 -24.29 0.43 -21.84
CA GLU A 333 -23.31 0.23 -22.93
C GLU A 333 -21.96 0.93 -22.71
N ASP A 334 -21.82 1.82 -21.73
CA ASP A 334 -20.62 2.64 -21.49
C ASP A 334 -19.95 2.40 -20.11
N ARG A 335 -20.56 1.63 -19.19
CA ARG A 335 -20.18 1.62 -17.76
C ARG A 335 -19.52 0.35 -17.22
N GLU A 336 -19.33 -0.70 -18.03
CA GLU A 336 -18.71 -1.95 -17.54
C GLU A 336 -17.26 -1.71 -17.06
N GLY A 337 -16.49 -0.92 -17.82
CA GLY A 337 -15.14 -0.51 -17.43
C GLY A 337 -15.10 0.37 -16.18
N GLU A 338 -16.07 1.29 -16.03
CA GLU A 338 -16.19 2.17 -14.87
C GLU A 338 -16.49 1.38 -13.57
N ILE A 339 -17.32 0.34 -13.65
CA ILE A 339 -17.66 -0.49 -12.48
C ILE A 339 -16.44 -1.22 -11.94
N LEU A 340 -15.64 -1.80 -12.83
CA LEU A 340 -14.42 -2.51 -12.45
C LEU A 340 -13.42 -1.53 -11.81
N GLU A 341 -13.26 -0.34 -12.39
CA GLU A 341 -12.42 0.72 -11.82
C GLU A 341 -12.88 1.14 -10.41
N ILE A 342 -14.18 1.36 -10.20
CA ILE A 342 -14.73 1.72 -8.89
C ILE A 342 -14.42 0.63 -7.87
N ALA A 343 -14.62 -0.64 -8.24
CA ALA A 343 -14.34 -1.77 -7.35
C ALA A 343 -12.85 -1.88 -7.02
N GLU A 344 -11.96 -1.75 -8.01
CA GLU A 344 -10.50 -1.81 -7.82
C GLU A 344 -10.00 -0.64 -6.97
N GLN A 345 -10.37 0.59 -7.31
CA GLN A 345 -10.02 1.78 -6.53
C GLN A 345 -10.56 1.71 -5.10
N SER A 346 -11.76 1.18 -4.89
CA SER A 346 -12.33 0.97 -3.55
C SER A 346 -11.50 -0.02 -2.72
N ARG A 347 -10.97 -1.09 -3.34
CA ARG A 347 -10.10 -2.06 -2.66
C ARG A 347 -8.76 -1.46 -2.21
N PHE A 348 -8.28 -0.44 -2.89
CA PHE A 348 -7.10 0.33 -2.50
C PHE A 348 -7.42 1.54 -1.62
N PHE A 349 -8.68 1.68 -1.19
CA PHE A 349 -9.18 2.84 -0.47
C PHE A 349 -8.80 4.14 -1.17
N SER A 350 -8.94 4.25 -2.49
CA SER A 350 -8.50 5.45 -3.23
C SER A 350 -9.49 6.61 -3.13
N TYR A 351 -10.77 6.33 -2.87
CA TYR A 351 -11.80 7.35 -2.69
C TYR A 351 -11.68 8.08 -1.34
N PRO A 352 -12.06 9.38 -1.25
CA PRO A 352 -12.10 10.09 0.01
C PRO A 352 -13.17 9.53 0.94
N PHE A 353 -14.27 8.99 0.41
CA PHE A 353 -15.26 8.25 1.22
C PHE A 353 -15.33 6.80 0.76
N VAL A 354 -15.12 5.86 1.67
CA VAL A 354 -15.25 4.43 1.37
C VAL A 354 -16.29 3.83 2.29
N VAL A 355 -17.38 3.32 1.72
CA VAL A 355 -18.42 2.62 2.48
C VAL A 355 -18.15 1.12 2.36
N ALA A 356 -17.85 0.48 3.48
CA ALA A 356 -17.40 -0.90 3.54
C ALA A 356 -18.23 -1.76 4.49
N THR A 357 -18.13 -3.08 4.36
CA THR A 357 -18.52 -3.96 5.48
C THR A 357 -17.41 -4.00 6.53
N GLY A 358 -17.77 -4.23 7.80
CA GLY A 358 -16.79 -4.36 8.89
C GLY A 358 -15.70 -5.42 8.61
N ASP A 359 -16.06 -6.49 7.91
CA ASP A 359 -15.15 -7.57 7.52
C ASP A 359 -14.02 -7.13 6.56
N GLN A 360 -14.12 -5.97 5.93
CA GLN A 360 -13.07 -5.44 5.05
C GLN A 360 -11.97 -4.71 5.82
N VAL A 361 -12.24 -4.30 7.07
CA VAL A 361 -11.34 -3.47 7.88
C VAL A 361 -10.93 -4.18 9.16
N PHE A 362 -11.89 -4.70 9.93
CA PHE A 362 -11.61 -5.24 11.27
C PHE A 362 -10.73 -6.49 11.31
N PRO A 363 -10.73 -7.40 10.32
CA PRO A 363 -9.78 -8.50 10.31
C PRO A 363 -8.31 -8.07 10.33
N ALA A 364 -8.00 -6.81 9.96
CA ALA A 364 -6.64 -6.27 10.08
C ALA A 364 -6.10 -6.31 11.52
N THR A 365 -6.99 -6.32 12.53
CA THR A 365 -6.62 -6.49 13.95
C THR A 365 -6.03 -7.87 14.26
N LEU A 366 -6.32 -8.88 13.44
CA LEU A 366 -5.73 -10.21 13.52
C LEU A 366 -4.31 -10.26 12.94
N LYS A 367 -3.82 -9.15 12.35
CA LYS A 367 -2.49 -9.01 11.77
C LYS A 367 -2.18 -10.10 10.74
N TYR A 368 -3.12 -10.39 9.84
CA TYR A 368 -2.88 -11.29 8.71
C TYR A 368 -1.96 -10.61 7.68
N PRO A 369 -1.22 -11.36 6.83
CA PRO A 369 -0.34 -10.74 5.85
C PRO A 369 -1.05 -9.75 4.90
N GLY A 370 -0.62 -8.48 4.90
CA GLY A 370 -1.24 -7.41 4.12
C GLY A 370 -2.09 -6.44 4.95
N TYR A 371 -2.29 -6.69 6.25
CA TYR A 371 -2.95 -5.74 7.16
C TYR A 371 -2.25 -4.38 7.24
N GLU A 372 -0.94 -4.36 6.97
CA GLU A 372 -0.08 -3.18 6.97
C GLU A 372 -0.62 -2.10 6.02
N MET A 373 -1.18 -2.50 4.87
CA MET A 373 -1.83 -1.58 3.92
C MET A 373 -3.10 -0.94 4.50
N ILE A 374 -3.89 -1.69 5.27
CA ILE A 374 -5.09 -1.14 5.92
C ILE A 374 -4.64 -0.15 6.98
N TYR A 375 -3.63 -0.48 7.77
CA TYR A 375 -3.12 0.40 8.82
C TYR A 375 -2.51 1.68 8.25
N SER A 376 -1.81 1.62 7.10
CA SER A 376 -1.25 2.81 6.46
C SER A 376 -2.35 3.78 5.98
N VAL A 377 -3.47 3.27 5.47
CA VAL A 377 -4.64 4.10 5.13
C VAL A 377 -5.29 4.67 6.40
N MET A 378 -5.54 3.83 7.40
CA MET A 378 -6.25 4.22 8.61
C MET A 378 -5.49 5.26 9.45
N ALA A 379 -4.15 5.27 9.37
CA ALA A 379 -3.32 6.24 10.08
C ALA A 379 -3.65 7.71 9.74
N ASN A 380 -4.12 7.97 8.51
CA ASN A 380 -4.50 9.30 8.02
C ASN A 380 -6.00 9.40 7.66
N SER A 381 -6.82 8.50 8.21
CA SER A 381 -8.27 8.44 7.91
C SER A 381 -9.13 8.50 9.17
N PHE A 382 -10.41 8.79 8.97
CA PHE A 382 -11.46 8.72 9.97
C PHE A 382 -12.27 7.45 9.77
N LEU A 383 -12.41 6.62 10.81
CA LEU A 383 -13.21 5.40 10.77
C LEU A 383 -14.53 5.64 11.53
N GLY A 384 -15.65 5.56 10.82
CA GLY A 384 -16.99 5.56 11.41
C GLY A 384 -17.60 4.16 11.33
N ASP A 385 -18.00 3.60 12.46
CA ASP A 385 -18.66 2.30 12.55
C ASP A 385 -20.10 2.45 13.08
N ARG A 386 -21.04 1.68 12.53
CA ARG A 386 -22.47 1.79 12.86
C ARG A 386 -23.22 0.47 12.96
#